data_AF-A0A7Y3WTH7-F1
#
_entry.id   AF-A0A7Y3WTH7-F1
#
_cell.length_a   1.000
_cell.length_b   1.000
_cell.length_c   1.000
_cell.angle_alpha   90.00
_cell.angle_beta   90.00
_cell.angle_gamma   90.00
#
_symmetry.space_group_name_H-M   'P 1'
#
loop_
_entity.id
_entity.type
_entity.pdbx_description
1 polymer ?
#
loop_
_entity_poly.entity_id
_entity_poly.type
_entity_poly.pdbx_seq_one_letter_code
_entity_poly.pdbx_strand_id
1 'polypeptide(L)'
;MNELKWFVWLFPLLFIVHDMEEIIMAKYWCAKGFKQYIHLPIIPFGGTRNTAGFAIGVYEELILWIIATMIGNISGFYGLWYGLLVGNIVHLILFHIILLPLSYRHYVPGEITAWLTVIPCCYILKLAQTILGYSAGEVAIWVTIGIVFGFINMKILHKNINQLARLVK
;
A
#
# COMPACT_ATOMS: atom_id res chain seq x y z
N MET A 1 -11.50 13.94 -18.48
CA MET A 1 -10.77 14.63 -17.39
C MET A 1 -11.60 14.83 -16.12
N ASN A 2 -12.87 15.27 -16.20
CA ASN A 2 -13.68 15.45 -14.99
C ASN A 2 -13.95 14.14 -14.23
N GLU A 3 -14.16 13.03 -14.94
CA GLU A 3 -14.35 11.71 -14.32
C GLU A 3 -13.11 11.25 -13.55
N LEU A 4 -11.91 11.39 -14.16
CA LEU A 4 -10.61 11.10 -13.53
C LEU A 4 -10.47 11.82 -12.19
N LYS A 5 -10.82 13.11 -12.13
CA LYS A 5 -10.70 13.91 -10.91
C LYS A 5 -11.50 13.36 -9.72
N TRP A 6 -12.59 12.65 -9.98
CA TRP A 6 -13.41 12.07 -8.94
C TRP A 6 -12.94 10.69 -8.51
N PHE A 7 -12.69 9.78 -9.46
CA PHE A 7 -12.39 8.39 -9.08
C PHE A 7 -10.96 8.19 -8.56
N VAL A 8 -10.03 9.13 -8.82
CA VAL A 8 -8.65 9.03 -8.27
C VAL A 8 -8.61 9.01 -6.74
N TRP A 9 -9.64 9.55 -6.10
CA TRP A 9 -9.82 9.51 -4.64
C TRP A 9 -10.20 8.13 -4.11
N LEU A 10 -10.68 7.22 -4.96
CA LEU A 10 -10.95 5.85 -4.55
C LEU A 10 -9.67 5.11 -4.18
N PHE A 11 -8.51 5.46 -4.76
CA PHE A 11 -7.26 4.79 -4.40
C PHE A 11 -6.88 4.98 -2.92
N PRO A 12 -6.75 6.21 -2.38
CA PRO A 12 -6.54 6.41 -0.95
C PRO A 12 -7.60 5.75 -0.05
N LEU A 13 -8.86 5.72 -0.50
CA LEU A 13 -9.96 5.10 0.25
C LEU A 13 -9.87 3.57 0.28
N LEU A 14 -9.49 2.94 -0.83
CA LEU A 14 -9.28 1.49 -0.90
C LEU A 14 -8.05 1.05 -0.11
N PHE A 15 -6.98 1.85 -0.19
CA PHE A 15 -5.78 1.66 0.64
C PHE A 15 -6.15 1.63 2.13
N ILE A 16 -6.83 2.65 2.64
CA ILE A 16 -7.13 2.68 4.08
C ILE A 16 -8.08 1.55 4.52
N VAL A 17 -8.96 1.06 3.65
CA VAL A 17 -9.79 -0.13 3.97
C VAL A 17 -8.93 -1.37 4.21
N HIS A 18 -7.89 -1.57 3.40
CA HIS A 18 -6.94 -2.67 3.57
C HIS A 18 -6.10 -2.48 4.84
N ASP A 19 -5.40 -1.37 4.95
CA ASP A 19 -4.46 -1.12 6.03
C ASP A 19 -5.15 -0.96 7.40
N MET A 20 -6.43 -0.59 7.45
CA MET A 20 -7.21 -0.61 8.69
C MET A 20 -7.35 -2.01 9.28
N GLU A 21 -7.55 -3.04 8.45
CA GLU A 21 -7.56 -4.44 8.92
C GLU A 21 -6.19 -4.78 9.55
N GLU A 22 -5.11 -4.34 8.91
CA GLU A 22 -3.76 -4.58 9.40
C GLU A 22 -3.49 -3.85 10.72
N ILE A 23 -3.89 -2.58 10.86
CA ILE A 23 -3.76 -1.83 12.12
C ILE A 23 -4.44 -2.59 13.27
N ILE A 24 -5.65 -3.11 13.03
CA ILE A 24 -6.43 -3.82 14.04
C ILE A 24 -5.75 -5.15 14.42
N MET A 25 -5.23 -5.88 13.44
CA MET A 25 -4.89 -7.30 13.62
C MET A 25 -3.38 -7.59 13.73
N ALA A 26 -2.50 -6.74 13.18
CA ALA A 26 -1.07 -7.03 13.03
C ALA A 26 -0.38 -7.37 14.36
N LYS A 27 -0.59 -6.55 15.40
CA LYS A 27 0.00 -6.79 16.74
C LYS A 27 -0.45 -8.14 17.32
N TYR A 28 -1.75 -8.45 17.23
CA TYR A 28 -2.31 -9.69 17.74
C TYR A 28 -1.79 -10.90 16.95
N TRP A 29 -1.72 -10.78 15.63
CA TRP A 29 -1.21 -11.83 14.77
C TRP A 29 0.28 -12.11 15.03
N CYS A 30 1.12 -11.07 15.15
CA CYS A 30 2.53 -11.22 15.50
C CYS A 30 2.73 -11.89 16.87
N ALA A 31 1.85 -11.61 17.84
CA ALA A 31 1.89 -12.24 19.16
C ALA A 31 1.59 -13.75 19.15
N LYS A 32 0.91 -14.27 18.13
CA LYS A 32 0.68 -15.73 17.99
C LYS A 32 1.94 -16.51 17.64
N GLY A 33 2.97 -15.84 17.11
CA GLY A 33 4.24 -16.49 16.81
C GLY A 33 4.16 -17.58 15.75
N PHE A 34 3.26 -17.43 14.76
CA PHE A 34 3.20 -18.34 13.62
C PHE A 34 4.55 -18.41 12.92
N LYS A 35 4.93 -19.62 12.51
CA LYS A 35 6.18 -19.85 11.78
C LYS A 35 5.88 -19.96 10.30
N GLN A 36 6.83 -19.50 9.48
CA GLN A 36 6.79 -19.75 8.05
C GLN A 36 6.96 -21.25 7.79
N TYR A 37 6.01 -21.81 7.05
CA TYR A 37 6.09 -23.13 6.44
C TYR A 37 7.05 -23.12 5.23
N ILE A 38 6.95 -22.10 4.37
CA ILE A 38 7.94 -21.82 3.30
C ILE A 38 8.75 -20.60 3.72
N HIS A 39 10.06 -20.77 3.90
CA HIS A 39 10.91 -19.70 4.35
C HIS A 39 11.04 -18.59 3.30
N LEU A 40 10.65 -17.37 3.68
CA LEU A 40 10.80 -16.16 2.88
C LEU A 40 11.52 -15.09 3.73
N PRO A 41 12.39 -14.25 3.14
CA PRO A 41 13.07 -13.16 3.84
C PRO A 41 12.14 -11.96 4.10
N ILE A 42 10.89 -12.24 4.50
CA ILE A 42 9.82 -11.27 4.70
C ILE A 42 9.27 -11.44 6.11
N ILE A 43 9.31 -10.37 6.89
CA ILE A 43 8.71 -10.31 8.21
C ILE A 43 7.44 -9.44 8.08
N PRO A 44 6.23 -10.05 8.06
CA PRO A 44 4.99 -9.28 7.93
C PRO A 44 4.87 -8.28 9.07
N PHE A 45 4.37 -7.09 8.74
CA PHE A 45 4.17 -5.97 9.67
C PHE A 45 5.44 -5.56 10.45
N GLY A 46 6.63 -5.91 9.96
CA GLY A 46 7.90 -5.70 10.66
C GLY A 46 7.98 -6.38 12.02
N GLY A 47 7.15 -7.40 12.29
CA GLY A 47 7.06 -8.03 13.60
C GLY A 47 6.51 -7.10 14.68
N THR A 48 5.62 -6.19 14.31
CA THR A 48 5.12 -5.12 15.18
C THR A 48 4.62 -5.64 16.53
N ARG A 49 5.03 -4.93 17.59
CA ARG A 49 4.53 -5.12 18.97
C ARG A 49 3.72 -3.92 19.45
N ASN A 50 3.57 -2.90 18.59
CA ASN A 50 3.00 -1.62 18.94
C ASN A 50 2.06 -1.12 17.84
N THR A 51 0.76 -1.14 18.12
CA THR A 51 -0.29 -0.64 17.22
C THR A 51 -0.10 0.84 16.89
N ALA A 52 0.32 1.69 17.83
CA ALA A 52 0.52 3.11 17.57
C ALA A 52 1.63 3.36 16.54
N GLY A 53 2.75 2.63 16.64
CA GLY A 53 3.83 2.71 15.66
C GLY A 53 3.38 2.25 14.28
N PHE A 54 2.69 1.11 14.21
CA PHE A 54 2.15 0.60 12.95
C PHE A 54 1.15 1.59 12.31
N ALA A 55 0.22 2.13 13.10
CA ALA A 55 -0.76 3.11 12.63
C ALA A 55 -0.11 4.40 12.12
N ILE A 56 0.96 4.90 12.77
CA ILE A 56 1.72 6.07 12.27
C ILE A 56 2.26 5.79 10.87
N GLY A 57 2.75 4.58 10.62
CA GLY A 57 3.24 4.20 9.29
C GLY A 57 2.15 4.24 8.22
N VAL A 58 1.03 3.58 8.50
CA VAL A 58 -0.15 3.58 7.60
C VAL A 58 -0.67 5.00 7.35
N TYR A 59 -0.73 5.84 8.40
CA TYR A 59 -1.19 7.23 8.24
C TYR A 59 -0.25 8.06 7.38
N GLU A 60 1.05 7.86 7.51
CA GLU A 60 2.05 8.54 6.69
C GLU A 60 1.88 8.17 5.21
N GLU A 61 1.74 6.88 4.89
CA GLU A 61 1.47 6.44 3.52
C GLU A 61 0.14 6.97 2.97
N LEU A 62 -0.93 6.97 3.78
CA LEU A 62 -2.21 7.55 3.39
C LEU A 62 -2.08 9.03 3.04
N ILE A 63 -1.32 9.80 3.81
CA ILE A 63 -1.07 11.22 3.53
C ILE A 63 -0.34 11.36 2.19
N LEU A 64 0.67 10.53 1.91
CA LEU A 64 1.36 10.53 0.62
C LEU A 64 0.41 10.21 -0.55
N TRP A 65 -0.50 9.25 -0.40
CA TRP A 65 -1.52 8.94 -1.40
C TRP A 65 -2.48 10.10 -1.65
N ILE A 66 -2.90 10.77 -0.58
CA ILE A 66 -3.75 11.97 -0.67
C ILE A 66 -3.00 13.10 -1.39
N ILE A 67 -1.73 13.36 -1.03
CA ILE A 67 -0.91 14.40 -1.66
C ILE A 67 -0.72 14.11 -3.15
N ALA A 68 -0.37 12.88 -3.53
CA ALA A 68 -0.21 12.49 -4.92
C ALA A 68 -1.53 12.67 -5.71
N THR A 69 -2.66 12.33 -5.09
CA THR A 69 -4.00 12.53 -5.66
C THR A 69 -4.32 14.01 -5.84
N MET A 70 -4.02 14.84 -4.84
CA MET A 70 -4.22 16.29 -4.89
C MET A 70 -3.37 16.95 -5.97
N ILE A 71 -2.09 16.59 -6.07
CA ILE A 71 -1.19 17.10 -7.12
C ILE A 71 -1.77 16.76 -8.49
N GLY A 72 -2.21 15.53 -8.72
CA GLY A 72 -2.87 15.14 -9.97
C GLY A 72 -4.13 15.95 -10.26
N ASN A 73 -4.98 16.17 -9.26
CA ASN A 73 -6.22 16.93 -9.42
C ASN A 73 -6.02 18.41 -9.75
N ILE A 74 -5.01 19.03 -9.14
CA ILE A 74 -4.71 20.46 -9.32
C ILE A 74 -3.93 20.70 -10.62
N SER A 75 -2.89 19.91 -10.87
CA SER A 75 -1.94 20.14 -11.98
C SER A 75 -2.28 19.36 -13.25
N GLY A 76 -3.13 18.32 -13.15
CA GLY A 76 -3.37 17.35 -14.23
C GLY A 76 -2.28 16.28 -14.35
N PHE A 77 -1.25 16.32 -13.51
CA PHE A 77 -0.12 15.39 -13.55
C PHE A 77 -0.34 14.19 -12.62
N TYR A 78 -0.75 13.06 -13.19
CA TYR A 78 -1.05 11.82 -12.45
C TYR A 78 0.07 10.78 -12.48
N GLY A 79 1.26 11.12 -13.00
CA GLY A 79 2.35 10.16 -13.18
C GLY A 79 2.76 9.45 -11.88
N LEU A 80 3.07 10.22 -10.84
CA LEU A 80 3.39 9.65 -9.53
C LEU A 80 2.21 8.87 -8.95
N TRP A 81 1.00 9.43 -8.94
CA TRP A 81 -0.22 8.73 -8.46
C TRP A 81 -0.42 7.38 -9.17
N TYR A 82 -0.22 7.32 -10.47
CA TYR A 82 -0.35 6.11 -11.28
C TYR A 82 0.68 5.06 -10.85
N GLY A 83 1.94 5.46 -10.73
CA GLY A 83 3.01 4.56 -10.28
C GLY A 83 2.76 3.98 -8.88
N LEU A 84 2.24 4.81 -7.97
CA LEU A 84 1.90 4.42 -6.61
C LEU A 84 0.69 3.47 -6.56
N LEU A 85 -0.34 3.70 -7.38
CA LEU A 85 -1.46 2.77 -7.52
C LEU A 85 -0.99 1.39 -8.00
N VAL A 86 -0.09 1.35 -8.99
CA VAL A 86 0.50 0.08 -9.45
C VAL A 86 1.34 -0.57 -8.35
N GLY A 87 2.15 0.22 -7.63
CA GLY A 87 2.90 -0.24 -6.48
C GLY A 87 2.00 -0.89 -5.43
N ASN A 88 0.86 -0.27 -5.12
CA ASN A 88 -0.14 -0.82 -4.20
C ASN A 88 -0.76 -2.12 -4.73
N ILE A 89 -1.15 -2.19 -6.01
CA ILE A 89 -1.70 -3.43 -6.61
C ILE A 89 -0.67 -4.57 -6.52
N VAL A 90 0.59 -4.29 -6.84
CA VAL A 90 1.68 -5.27 -6.70
C VAL A 90 1.83 -5.69 -5.24
N HIS A 91 1.77 -4.76 -4.30
CA HIS A 91 1.84 -5.08 -2.87
C HIS A 91 0.70 -6.02 -2.43
N LEU A 92 -0.56 -5.70 -2.77
CA LEU A 92 -1.73 -6.53 -2.45
C LEU A 92 -1.60 -7.95 -3.03
N ILE A 93 -1.24 -8.06 -4.31
CA ILE A 93 -1.13 -9.37 -4.98
C ILE A 93 0.07 -10.15 -4.45
N LEU A 94 1.25 -9.54 -4.48
CA LEU A 94 2.49 -10.23 -4.19
C LEU A 94 2.56 -10.61 -2.72
N PHE A 95 2.33 -9.68 -1.79
CA PHE A 95 2.48 -9.96 -0.37
C PHE A 95 1.25 -10.62 0.22
N HIS A 96 0.05 -10.04 0.02
CA HIS A 96 -1.14 -10.48 0.76
C HIS A 96 -1.89 -11.64 0.11
N ILE A 97 -1.83 -11.80 -1.21
CA ILE A 97 -2.52 -12.89 -1.91
C ILE A 97 -1.61 -14.11 -2.15
N ILE A 98 -0.32 -13.88 -2.45
CA ILE A 98 0.60 -14.96 -2.86
C ILE A 98 1.57 -15.32 -1.73
N LEU A 99 2.51 -14.43 -1.39
CA LEU A 99 3.69 -14.79 -0.60
C LEU A 99 3.34 -15.11 0.86
N LEU A 100 2.57 -14.26 1.54
CA LEU A 100 2.26 -14.44 2.96
C LEU A 100 1.34 -15.65 3.21
N PRO A 101 0.23 -15.87 2.47
CA PRO A 101 -0.61 -17.06 2.64
C PRO A 101 0.14 -18.36 2.32
N LEU A 102 0.96 -18.37 1.26
CA LEU A 102 1.77 -19.54 0.90
C LEU A 102 2.84 -19.83 1.97
N SER A 103 3.48 -18.79 2.50
CA SER A 103 4.54 -18.91 3.49
C SER A 103 4.02 -19.36 4.85
N TYR A 104 2.95 -18.76 5.36
CA TYR A 104 2.46 -19.05 6.72
C TYR A 104 1.40 -20.15 6.79
N ARG A 105 0.72 -20.50 5.69
CA ARG A 105 -0.38 -21.50 5.65
C ARG A 105 -1.49 -21.25 6.68
N HIS A 106 -1.59 -20.00 7.12
CA HIS A 106 -2.58 -19.46 8.04
C HIS A 106 -3.02 -18.12 7.49
N TYR A 107 -4.23 -17.69 7.85
CA TYR A 107 -4.70 -16.35 7.55
C TYR A 107 -3.70 -15.31 8.04
N VAL A 108 -3.37 -14.34 7.18
CA VAL A 108 -2.52 -13.20 7.49
C VAL A 108 -3.36 -11.93 7.35
N PRO A 109 -3.28 -10.97 8.30
CA PRO A 109 -4.00 -9.71 8.19
C PRO A 109 -3.74 -9.04 6.83
N GLY A 110 -4.79 -8.43 6.29
CA GLY A 110 -4.75 -7.84 4.96
C GLY A 110 -5.11 -8.81 3.84
N GLU A 111 -5.15 -10.13 4.05
CA GLU A 111 -5.46 -11.10 2.97
C GLU A 111 -6.88 -10.93 2.41
N ILE A 112 -7.89 -10.83 3.29
CA ILE A 112 -9.30 -10.72 2.87
C ILE A 112 -9.54 -9.36 2.22
N THR A 113 -9.06 -8.28 2.85
CA THR A 113 -9.22 -6.94 2.28
C THR A 113 -8.37 -6.74 1.02
N ALA A 114 -7.25 -7.44 0.84
CA ALA A 114 -6.50 -7.42 -0.42
C ALA A 114 -7.33 -7.98 -1.58
N TRP A 115 -8.01 -9.11 -1.40
CA TRP A 115 -8.95 -9.61 -2.40
C TRP A 115 -10.10 -8.64 -2.70
N LEU A 116 -10.62 -7.98 -1.66
CA LEU A 116 -11.70 -7.00 -1.80
C LEU A 116 -11.26 -5.75 -2.57
N THR A 117 -10.04 -5.26 -2.30
CA THR A 117 -9.56 -3.96 -2.80
C THR A 117 -8.77 -4.07 -4.11
N VAL A 118 -8.15 -5.22 -4.41
CA VAL A 118 -7.37 -5.40 -5.64
C VAL A 118 -8.25 -5.28 -6.89
N ILE A 119 -9.48 -5.81 -6.86
CA ILE A 119 -10.40 -5.78 -7.99
C ILE A 119 -10.75 -4.32 -8.39
N PRO A 120 -11.26 -3.47 -7.48
CA PRO A 120 -11.52 -2.08 -7.82
C PRO A 120 -10.23 -1.29 -8.14
N CYS A 121 -9.10 -1.57 -7.49
CA CYS A 121 -7.82 -0.95 -7.85
C CYS A 121 -7.40 -1.24 -9.30
N CYS A 122 -7.49 -2.50 -9.74
CA CYS A 122 -7.21 -2.88 -11.13
C CYS A 122 -8.17 -2.21 -12.13
N TYR A 123 -9.44 -2.08 -11.75
CA TYR A 123 -10.42 -1.36 -12.58
C TYR A 123 -10.09 0.14 -12.70
N ILE A 124 -9.74 0.79 -11.59
CA ILE A 124 -9.30 2.19 -11.55
C ILE A 124 -8.05 2.39 -12.41
N LEU A 125 -7.08 1.48 -12.33
CA LEU A 125 -5.86 1.53 -13.14
C LEU A 125 -6.18 1.46 -14.63
N LYS A 126 -7.08 0.54 -15.04
CA LYS A 126 -7.52 0.42 -16.44
C LYS A 126 -8.20 1.70 -16.93
N LEU A 127 -9.08 2.28 -16.11
CA LEU A 127 -9.77 3.53 -16.44
C LEU A 127 -8.78 4.70 -16.55
N ALA A 128 -7.86 4.82 -15.60
CA ALA A 128 -6.79 5.82 -15.63
C ALA A 128 -5.91 5.67 -16.88
N GLN A 129 -5.51 4.45 -17.23
CA GLN A 129 -4.74 4.17 -18.45
C GLN A 129 -5.49 4.62 -19.72
N THR A 130 -6.80 4.38 -19.76
CA THR A 130 -7.64 4.75 -20.91
C THR A 130 -7.75 6.27 -21.06
N ILE A 131 -7.84 7.00 -19.94
CA ILE A 131 -7.99 8.46 -19.94
C ILE A 131 -6.65 9.19 -20.13
N LEU A 132 -5.59 8.71 -19.49
CA LEU A 132 -4.27 9.35 -19.51
C LEU A 132 -3.48 9.01 -20.78
N GLY A 133 -3.74 7.85 -21.39
CA GLY A 133 -3.11 7.46 -22.64
C GLY A 133 -1.60 7.26 -22.57
N TYR A 134 -1.05 6.97 -21.38
CA TYR A 134 0.38 6.77 -21.21
C TYR A 134 0.91 5.64 -22.11
N SER A 135 1.99 5.92 -22.83
CA SER A 135 2.75 4.91 -23.56
C SER A 135 3.35 3.88 -22.62
N ALA A 136 3.73 2.71 -23.15
CA ALA A 136 4.39 1.68 -22.35
C ALA A 136 5.68 2.19 -21.67
N GLY A 137 6.41 3.11 -22.32
CA GLY A 137 7.60 3.75 -21.75
C GLY A 137 7.26 4.65 -20.56
N GLU A 138 6.23 5.48 -20.68
CA GLU A 138 5.77 6.33 -19.57
C GLU A 138 5.26 5.50 -18.39
N VAL A 139 4.49 4.44 -18.67
CA VAL A 139 4.05 3.50 -17.62
C VAL A 139 5.26 2.89 -16.90
N ALA A 140 6.25 2.39 -17.64
CA ALA A 140 7.46 1.81 -17.04
C ALA A 140 8.21 2.83 -16.17
N ILE A 141 8.34 4.08 -16.62
CA ILE A 141 8.98 5.15 -15.86
C ILE A 141 8.21 5.45 -14.58
N TRP A 142 6.90 5.70 -14.67
CA TRP A 142 6.09 6.07 -13.51
C TRP A 142 5.97 4.95 -12.48
N VAL A 143 5.82 3.70 -12.92
CA VAL A 143 5.84 2.54 -12.03
C VAL A 143 7.17 2.41 -11.32
N THR A 144 8.29 2.57 -12.04
CA THR A 144 9.63 2.53 -11.44
C THR A 144 9.80 3.63 -10.39
N ILE A 145 9.42 4.88 -10.73
CA ILE A 145 9.48 6.01 -9.81
C ILE A 145 8.61 5.75 -8.57
N GLY A 146 7.38 5.28 -8.76
CA GLY A 146 6.44 5.00 -7.67
C GLY A 146 6.96 3.92 -6.71
N ILE A 147 7.46 2.81 -7.24
CA ILE A 147 8.02 1.72 -6.42
C ILE A 147 9.27 2.19 -5.66
N VAL A 148 10.20 2.88 -6.35
CA VAL A 148 11.42 3.40 -5.70
C VAL A 148 11.06 4.41 -4.61
N PHE A 149 10.12 5.30 -4.88
CA PHE A 149 9.62 6.28 -3.91
C PHE A 149 9.03 5.59 -2.68
N GLY A 150 8.09 4.66 -2.86
CA GLY A 150 7.48 3.92 -1.75
C GLY A 150 8.50 3.11 -0.94
N PHE A 151 9.44 2.45 -1.61
CA PHE A 151 10.49 1.68 -0.93
C PHE A 151 11.42 2.56 -0.09
N ILE A 152 11.87 3.69 -0.63
CA ILE A 152 12.70 4.66 0.09
C ILE A 152 11.93 5.21 1.29
N ASN A 153 10.67 5.58 1.08
CA ASN A 153 9.79 6.08 2.13
C ASN A 153 9.69 5.07 3.29
N MET A 154 9.33 3.82 2.99
CA MET A 154 9.20 2.77 3.99
C MET A 154 10.49 2.47 4.74
N LYS A 155 11.63 2.54 4.05
CA LYS A 155 12.95 2.38 4.69
C LYS A 155 13.22 3.49 5.71
N ILE A 156 12.86 4.74 5.39
CA ILE A 156 13.00 5.89 6.29
C ILE A 156 12.04 5.74 7.47
N LEU A 157 10.78 5.40 7.19
CA LEU A 157 9.74 5.25 8.20
C LEU A 157 10.09 4.15 9.21
N HIS A 158 10.48 2.95 8.75
CA HIS A 158 10.89 1.85 9.62
C HIS A 158 12.09 2.21 10.51
N LYS A 159 13.04 3.00 10.00
CA LYS A 159 14.19 3.47 10.80
C LYS A 159 13.74 4.34 11.98
N ASN A 160 12.69 5.14 11.79
CA ASN A 160 12.24 6.14 12.76
C ASN A 160 11.00 5.69 13.58
N ILE A 161 10.36 4.58 13.23
CA ILE A 161 9.05 4.17 13.75
C ILE A 161 9.02 4.05 15.29
N ASN A 162 10.11 3.58 15.89
CA ASN A 162 10.20 3.45 17.34
C ASN A 162 10.29 4.80 18.06
N GLN A 163 10.87 5.82 17.43
CA GLN A 163 10.93 7.17 17.96
C GLN A 163 9.57 7.85 17.81
N LEU A 164 8.97 7.76 16.62
CA LEU A 164 7.65 8.30 16.33
C LEU A 164 6.58 7.70 17.26
N ALA A 165 6.63 6.39 17.49
CA ALA A 165 5.69 5.71 18.38
C ALA A 165 5.80 6.09 19.86
N ARG A 166 6.89 6.76 20.29
CA ARG A 166 7.01 7.30 21.65
C ARG A 166 6.35 8.67 21.80
N LEU A 167 6.12 9.38 20.71
CA LEU A 167 5.48 10.71 20.73
C LEU A 167 3.97 10.64 20.99
N VAL A 168 3.37 9.46 20.82
CA VAL A 168 1.92 9.21 20.93
C VAL A 168 1.60 8.31 22.13
N LYS A 169 2.54 8.15 23.06
CA LYS A 169 2.38 7.44 24.34
C LYS A 169 2.39 8.44 25.49
#